data_AF-A0A1J9Q4Q8-F1
#
_entry.id   AF-A0A1J9Q4Q8-F1
#
_cell.length_a   1.000
_cell.length_b   1.000
_cell.length_c   1.000
_cell.angle_alpha   90.00
_cell.angle_beta   90.00
_cell.angle_gamma   90.00
#
_symmetry.space_group_name_H-M   'P 1'
#
loop_
_entity.id
_entity.type
_entity.pdbx_description
1 polymer ?
#
loop_
_entity_poly.entity_id
_entity_poly.type
_entity_poly.pdbx_seq_one_letter_code
_entity_poly.pdbx_strand_id
1 'polypeptide(L)'
;MQATRSVYIAKYNLKSTENLARPRRRVSMRHGAYRQFQVFLIMEFFYSELLRMRQDIEQSLIELEEPLQRLSNRNPETTGDIQKQLQDFFAAFCTLSSLFNNVGALSLLAPCMEAEDWELNACRWHISAFWEDYGHIQQIKHTCFLCKILEGGQLLRGLEYLQEQMRDLQAVCEESKKQLEGDIYGDQ
;
A
#
# COMPACT_ATOMS: atom_id res chain seq x y z
N MET A 1 -0.75 16.15 -32.60
CA MET A 1 0.53 16.88 -32.74
C MET A 1 1.49 16.23 -31.74
N GLN A 2 2.24 15.23 -32.21
CA GLN A 2 3.11 14.35 -31.42
C GLN A 2 4.55 14.87 -31.46
N ALA A 3 5.07 15.25 -30.29
CA ALA A 3 6.47 15.42 -29.90
C ALA A 3 6.37 15.91 -28.45
N THR A 4 6.91 15.31 -27.39
CA THR A 4 8.27 14.79 -27.19
C THR A 4 8.23 14.06 -25.83
N ARG A 5 8.12 12.73 -25.77
CA ARG A 5 8.28 11.97 -24.51
C ARG A 5 8.80 10.56 -24.82
N SER A 6 10.11 10.45 -25.07
CA SER A 6 10.84 9.19 -24.96
C SER A 6 12.34 9.48 -24.99
N VAL A 7 12.93 9.86 -23.85
CA VAL A 7 14.40 10.02 -23.73
C VAL A 7 14.87 9.61 -22.33
N TYR A 8 14.65 8.37 -21.91
CA TYR A 8 15.44 7.79 -20.80
C TYR A 8 15.84 6.33 -21.02
N ILE A 9 15.89 5.82 -22.26
CA ILE A 9 16.50 4.51 -22.55
C ILE A 9 17.23 4.54 -23.90
N ALA A 10 18.25 5.39 -24.07
CA ALA A 10 19.17 5.30 -25.22
C ALA A 10 20.41 6.18 -25.05
N LYS A 11 21.31 5.88 -24.11
CA LYS A 11 22.66 6.50 -24.12
C LYS A 11 23.77 5.68 -23.44
N TYR A 12 23.70 4.36 -23.53
CA TYR A 12 24.83 3.49 -23.19
C TYR A 12 25.14 2.52 -24.33
N ASN A 13 25.56 3.07 -25.48
CA ASN A 13 26.26 2.32 -26.52
C ASN A 13 27.73 2.77 -26.52
N LEU A 14 28.58 2.03 -25.80
CA LEU A 14 30.04 2.16 -25.88
C LEU A 14 30.56 1.00 -26.76
N LYS A 15 30.87 1.32 -28.02
CA LYS A 15 31.74 0.50 -28.88
C LYS A 15 33.03 1.26 -29.16
N SER A 16 34.11 0.48 -29.21
CA SER A 16 35.40 0.72 -29.87
C SER A 16 36.56 1.25 -29.03
N THR A 17 37.38 0.28 -28.58
CA THR A 17 38.82 0.13 -28.84
C THR A 17 39.69 1.38 -29.03
N GLU A 18 40.69 1.59 -28.17
CA GLU A 18 42.13 1.41 -28.47
C GLU A 18 43.02 1.95 -27.33
N ASN A 19 44.19 1.34 -27.21
CA ASN A 19 45.20 1.51 -26.16
C ASN A 19 45.80 2.93 -26.10
N LEU A 20 46.11 3.42 -24.89
CA LEU A 20 47.46 3.83 -24.45
C LEU A 20 47.43 4.60 -23.10
N ALA A 21 48.29 4.13 -22.18
CA ALA A 21 48.92 4.80 -21.03
C ALA A 21 48.25 6.02 -20.33
N ARG A 22 47.85 5.81 -19.06
CA ARG A 22 47.81 6.69 -17.85
C ARG A 22 47.65 8.23 -18.03
N PRO A 23 46.85 8.91 -17.17
CA PRO A 23 46.81 8.70 -15.71
C PRO A 23 45.40 8.50 -15.14
N ARG A 24 45.34 7.92 -13.93
CA ARG A 24 44.12 7.81 -13.11
C ARG A 24 43.53 9.21 -12.88
N ARG A 25 42.64 9.67 -13.76
CA ARG A 25 41.71 10.74 -13.43
C ARG A 25 40.74 10.16 -12.42
N ARG A 26 40.77 10.67 -11.18
CA ARG A 26 39.62 10.55 -10.29
C ARG A 26 38.43 11.10 -11.07
N VAL A 27 37.51 10.22 -11.44
CA VAL A 27 36.21 10.63 -11.95
C VAL A 27 35.50 11.26 -10.76
N SER A 28 35.69 12.57 -10.60
CA SER A 28 34.83 13.39 -9.76
C SER A 28 33.48 13.39 -10.47
N MET A 29 32.61 12.45 -10.08
CA MET A 29 31.18 12.61 -10.35
C MET A 29 30.79 13.97 -9.75
N ARG A 30 30.30 14.87 -10.59
CA ARG A 30 29.76 16.16 -10.13
C ARG A 30 28.69 15.85 -9.09
N HIS A 31 28.77 16.50 -7.93
CA HIS A 31 27.91 16.24 -6.76
C HIS A 31 26.41 16.19 -7.09
N GLY A 32 25.95 16.88 -8.15
CA GLY A 32 24.57 16.83 -8.62
C GLY A 32 24.12 15.49 -9.22
N ALA A 33 24.99 14.76 -9.94
CA ALA A 33 24.63 13.48 -10.54
C ALA A 33 24.49 12.36 -9.48
N TYR A 34 25.29 12.45 -8.42
CA TYR A 34 25.21 11.52 -7.29
C TYR A 34 23.93 11.74 -6.46
N ARG A 35 23.54 12.99 -6.26
CA ARG A 35 22.27 13.34 -5.57
C ARG A 35 21.03 12.90 -6.35
N GLN A 36 20.99 13.17 -7.67
CA GLN A 36 19.86 12.74 -8.50
C GLN A 36 19.69 11.22 -8.50
N PHE A 37 20.79 10.47 -8.53
CA PHE A 37 20.76 9.01 -8.43
C PHE A 37 20.24 8.52 -7.06
N GLN A 38 20.59 9.21 -5.96
CA GLN A 38 20.07 8.88 -4.63
C GLN A 38 18.56 9.14 -4.51
N VAL A 39 18.08 10.29 -4.99
CA VAL A 39 16.64 10.62 -4.98
C VAL A 39 15.86 9.57 -5.78
N PHE A 40 16.35 9.19 -6.96
CA PHE A 40 15.74 8.14 -7.78
C PHE A 40 15.59 6.82 -7.02
N LEU A 41 16.66 6.34 -6.38
CA LEU A 41 16.61 5.08 -5.62
C LEU A 41 15.67 5.14 -4.41
N ILE A 42 15.60 6.30 -3.73
CA ILE A 42 14.70 6.50 -2.59
C ILE A 42 13.24 6.49 -3.06
N MET A 43 12.94 7.13 -4.19
CA MET A 43 11.60 7.14 -4.80
C MET A 43 11.19 5.75 -5.30
N GLU A 44 12.09 5.02 -5.96
CA GLU A 44 11.85 3.66 -6.41
C GLU A 44 11.55 2.74 -5.21
N PHE A 45 12.36 2.81 -4.15
CA PHE A 45 12.12 2.09 -2.91
C PHE A 45 10.76 2.46 -2.30
N PHE A 46 10.48 3.76 -2.15
CA PHE A 46 9.24 4.26 -1.58
C PHE A 46 8.00 3.71 -2.30
N TYR A 47 7.95 3.84 -3.63
CA TYR A 47 6.82 3.36 -4.42
C TYR A 47 6.71 1.84 -4.41
N SER A 48 7.83 1.11 -4.45
CA SER A 48 7.82 -0.35 -4.37
C SER A 48 7.25 -0.86 -3.03
N GLU A 49 7.58 -0.18 -1.92
CA GLU A 49 7.08 -0.52 -0.60
C GLU A 49 5.58 -0.21 -0.48
N LEU A 50 5.14 0.95 -0.97
CA LEU A 50 3.70 1.27 -1.01
C LEU A 50 2.93 0.23 -1.83
N LEU A 51 3.43 -0.16 -3.01
CA LEU A 51 2.75 -1.13 -3.85
C LEU A 51 2.66 -2.50 -3.18
N ARG A 52 3.75 -2.96 -2.56
CA ARG A 52 3.75 -4.21 -1.78
C ARG A 52 2.73 -4.15 -0.65
N MET A 53 2.71 -3.06 0.10
CA MET A 53 1.74 -2.88 1.20
C MET A 53 0.29 -2.91 0.71
N ARG A 54 -0.02 -2.31 -0.44
CA ARG A 54 -1.36 -2.41 -1.06
C ARG A 54 -1.72 -3.86 -1.36
N GLN A 55 -0.80 -4.61 -1.98
CA GLN A 55 -1.02 -6.02 -2.30
C GLN A 55 -1.22 -6.89 -1.05
N ASP A 56 -0.44 -6.65 0.01
CA ASP A 56 -0.56 -7.36 1.28
C ASP A 56 -1.92 -7.10 1.95
N ILE A 57 -2.42 -5.86 1.89
CA ILE A 57 -3.75 -5.47 2.39
C ILE A 57 -4.84 -6.15 1.58
N GLU A 58 -4.81 -6.06 0.25
CA GLU A 58 -5.81 -6.68 -0.64
C GLU A 58 -5.91 -8.18 -0.42
N GLN A 59 -4.76 -8.87 -0.36
CA GLN A 59 -4.71 -10.30 -0.11
C GLN A 59 -5.33 -10.65 1.25
N SER A 60 -5.00 -9.87 2.29
CA SER A 60 -5.58 -10.06 3.63
C SER A 60 -7.10 -9.86 3.64
N LEU A 61 -7.62 -8.88 2.89
CA LEU A 61 -9.05 -8.64 2.80
C LEU A 61 -9.78 -9.77 2.08
N ILE A 62 -9.22 -10.28 0.98
CA ILE A 62 -9.77 -11.45 0.25
C ILE A 62 -9.84 -12.67 1.16
N GLU A 63 -8.79 -12.93 1.94
CA GLU A 63 -8.75 -14.06 2.89
C GLU A 63 -9.81 -13.95 4.00
N LEU A 64 -10.24 -12.72 4.33
CA LEU A 64 -11.25 -12.45 5.34
C LEU A 64 -12.68 -12.41 4.78
N GLU A 65 -12.87 -12.14 3.50
CA GLU A 65 -14.19 -11.98 2.90
C GLU A 65 -15.00 -13.27 2.93
N GLU A 66 -14.44 -14.38 2.43
CA GLU A 66 -15.15 -15.64 2.30
C GLU A 66 -15.62 -16.20 3.67
N PRO A 67 -14.77 -16.24 4.72
CA PRO A 67 -15.22 -16.71 6.02
C PRO A 67 -16.27 -15.78 6.65
N LEU A 68 -16.25 -14.47 6.34
CA LEU A 68 -17.22 -13.53 6.90
C LEU A 68 -18.56 -13.68 6.18
N GLN A 69 -18.54 -13.92 4.87
CA GLN A 69 -19.72 -14.24 4.09
C GLN A 69 -20.42 -15.50 4.61
N ARG A 70 -19.65 -16.54 4.94
CA ARG A 70 -20.16 -17.77 5.55
C ARG A 70 -20.79 -17.53 6.92
N LEU A 71 -20.27 -16.58 7.71
CA LEU A 71 -20.81 -16.24 9.03
C LEU A 71 -22.20 -15.60 8.98
N SER A 72 -22.42 -14.59 8.12
CA SER A 72 -23.72 -13.91 8.06
C SER A 72 -24.83 -14.78 7.47
N ASN A 73 -24.48 -15.81 6.71
CA ASN A 73 -25.45 -16.76 6.15
C ASN A 73 -25.85 -17.88 7.13
N ARG A 74 -25.26 -17.94 8.33
CA ARG A 74 -25.53 -19.01 9.32
C ARG A 74 -26.76 -18.68 10.17
N ASN A 75 -27.52 -19.73 10.53
CA ASN A 75 -28.63 -19.61 11.47
C ASN A 75 -28.13 -19.33 12.90
N PRO A 76 -28.87 -18.53 13.70
CA PRO A 76 -28.44 -18.01 15.01
C PRO A 76 -28.31 -19.06 16.12
N GLU A 77 -28.69 -20.32 15.89
CA GLU A 77 -28.71 -21.39 16.90
C GLU A 77 -27.30 -21.85 17.36
N THR A 78 -26.23 -21.34 16.73
CA THR A 78 -24.83 -21.67 17.08
C THR A 78 -24.02 -20.43 17.46
N THR A 79 -24.57 -19.60 18.35
CA THR A 79 -23.93 -18.35 18.83
C THR A 79 -22.48 -18.56 19.32
N GLY A 80 -22.18 -19.70 19.96
CA GLY A 80 -20.82 -20.03 20.40
C GLY A 80 -19.80 -20.22 19.28
N ASP A 81 -20.21 -20.79 18.14
CA ASP A 81 -19.33 -20.95 16.97
C ASP A 81 -19.03 -19.59 16.32
N ILE A 82 -20.02 -18.71 16.27
CA ILE A 82 -19.89 -17.36 15.70
C ILE A 82 -18.90 -16.54 16.53
N GLN A 83 -19.01 -16.57 17.86
CA GLN A 83 -18.10 -15.84 18.74
C GLN A 83 -16.65 -16.30 18.61
N LYS A 84 -16.42 -17.62 18.44
CA LYS A 84 -15.09 -18.17 18.19
C LYS A 84 -14.53 -17.64 16.86
N GLN A 85 -15.30 -17.69 15.78
CA GLN A 85 -14.85 -17.19 14.49
C GLN A 85 -14.59 -15.67 14.51
N LEU A 86 -15.43 -14.90 15.20
CA LEU A 86 -15.19 -13.46 15.40
C LEU A 86 -13.88 -13.18 16.17
N GLN A 87 -13.40 -14.11 16.98
CA GLN A 87 -12.08 -13.99 17.60
C GLN A 87 -10.94 -14.15 16.59
N ASP A 88 -11.08 -15.11 15.66
CA ASP A 88 -10.12 -15.31 14.58
C ASP A 88 -10.10 -14.08 13.65
N PHE A 89 -11.27 -13.50 13.34
CA PHE A 89 -11.38 -12.23 12.63
C PHE A 89 -10.67 -11.08 13.34
N PHE A 90 -10.90 -10.92 14.63
CA PHE A 90 -10.23 -9.87 15.41
C PHE A 90 -8.70 -10.01 15.37
N ALA A 91 -8.18 -11.24 15.44
CA ALA A 91 -6.76 -11.52 15.31
C ALA A 91 -6.25 -11.13 13.92
N ALA A 92 -6.98 -11.48 12.86
CA ALA A 92 -6.62 -11.12 11.49
C ALA A 92 -6.62 -9.59 11.27
N PHE A 93 -7.60 -8.86 11.80
CA PHE A 93 -7.58 -7.39 11.76
C PHE A 93 -6.43 -6.78 12.56
N CYS A 94 -5.98 -7.42 13.64
CA CYS A 94 -4.75 -7.01 14.33
C CYS A 94 -3.52 -7.19 13.44
N THR A 95 -3.41 -8.31 12.73
CA THR A 95 -2.33 -8.55 11.76
C THR A 95 -2.37 -7.52 10.63
N LEU A 96 -3.55 -7.29 10.04
CA LEU A 96 -3.75 -6.28 8.99
C LEU A 96 -3.33 -4.88 9.46
N SER A 97 -3.73 -4.50 10.69
CA SER A 97 -3.34 -3.22 11.30
C SER A 97 -1.81 -3.08 11.43
N SER A 98 -1.10 -4.19 11.66
CA SER A 98 0.36 -4.18 11.86
C SER A 98 1.14 -3.90 10.57
N LEU A 99 0.54 -4.14 9.39
CA LEU A 99 1.15 -3.77 8.11
C LEU A 99 1.42 -2.26 8.03
N PHE A 100 0.60 -1.45 8.73
CA PHE A 100 0.73 0.01 8.72
C PHE A 100 1.90 0.54 9.55
N ASN A 101 2.60 -0.30 10.31
CA ASN A 101 3.84 0.10 10.99
C ASN A 101 4.87 0.66 9.99
N ASN A 102 4.88 0.13 8.77
CA ASN A 102 5.78 0.59 7.71
C ASN A 102 5.38 1.96 7.14
N VAL A 103 4.09 2.34 7.17
CA VAL A 103 3.64 3.68 6.73
C VAL A 103 4.25 4.77 7.59
N GLY A 104 4.43 4.52 8.89
CA GLY A 104 5.13 5.45 9.79
C GLY A 104 6.57 5.72 9.34
N ALA A 105 7.30 4.67 8.94
CA ALA A 105 8.65 4.82 8.41
C ALA A 105 8.67 5.56 7.06
N LEU A 106 7.76 5.24 6.15
CA LEU A 106 7.62 5.92 4.86
C LEU A 106 7.24 7.40 5.00
N SER A 107 6.41 7.72 6.01
CA SER A 107 6.02 9.10 6.35
C SER A 107 7.21 9.97 6.74
N LEU A 108 8.28 9.37 7.30
CA LEU A 108 9.51 10.08 7.64
C LEU A 108 10.45 10.23 6.43
N LEU A 109 10.35 9.36 5.43
CA LEU A 109 11.19 9.40 4.23
C LEU A 109 10.75 10.49 3.26
N ALA A 110 9.45 10.71 3.06
CA ALA A 110 8.94 11.69 2.09
C ALA A 110 9.50 13.11 2.30
N PRO A 111 9.57 13.68 3.53
CA PRO A 111 10.17 15.00 3.74
C PRO A 111 11.69 15.05 3.54
N CYS A 112 12.38 13.92 3.55
CA CYS A 112 13.83 13.83 3.40
C CYS A 112 14.26 13.73 1.93
N MET A 113 13.33 13.56 1.00
CA MET A 113 13.61 13.49 -0.43
C MET A 113 13.86 14.90 -0.97
N GLU A 114 15.05 15.13 -1.55
CA GLU A 114 15.34 16.33 -2.36
C GLU A 114 14.65 16.22 -3.75
N ALA A 115 13.33 16.00 -3.74
CA ALA A 115 12.49 15.81 -4.93
C ALA A 115 11.72 17.10 -5.30
N GLU A 116 11.09 17.14 -6.46
CA GLU A 116 10.26 18.27 -6.87
C GLU A 116 8.96 18.33 -6.02
N ASP A 117 8.41 19.54 -5.83
CA ASP A 117 7.22 19.73 -4.97
C ASP A 117 6.03 18.85 -5.38
N TRP A 118 5.85 18.62 -6.69
CA TRP A 118 4.77 17.75 -7.18
C TRP A 118 5.00 16.27 -6.86
N GLU A 119 6.25 15.80 -6.88
CA GLU A 119 6.62 14.43 -6.48
C GLU A 119 6.38 14.24 -4.98
N LEU A 120 6.81 15.22 -4.17
CA LEU A 120 6.58 15.22 -2.73
C LEU A 120 5.09 15.26 -2.39
N ASN A 121 4.29 16.04 -3.13
CA ASN A 121 2.85 16.09 -2.95
C ASN A 121 2.19 14.75 -3.31
N ALA A 122 2.62 14.08 -4.39
CA ALA A 122 2.16 12.75 -4.73
C ALA A 122 2.49 11.73 -3.62
N CYS A 123 3.73 11.73 -3.10
CA CYS A 123 4.12 10.88 -1.98
C CYS A 123 3.25 11.12 -0.73
N ARG A 124 3.00 12.40 -0.38
CA ARG A 124 2.15 12.76 0.77
C ARG A 124 0.71 12.32 0.57
N TRP A 125 0.19 12.43 -0.65
CA TRP A 125 -1.16 11.98 -0.98
C TRP A 125 -1.29 10.47 -0.75
N HIS A 126 -0.35 9.67 -1.27
CA HIS A 126 -0.33 8.21 -1.05
C HIS A 126 -0.22 7.83 0.42
N ILE A 127 0.69 8.46 1.17
CA ILE A 127 0.83 8.24 2.62
C ILE A 127 -0.49 8.55 3.34
N SER A 128 -1.16 9.65 2.97
CA SER A 128 -2.42 10.06 3.59
C SER A 128 -3.52 9.05 3.32
N ALA A 129 -3.65 8.57 2.08
CA ALA A 129 -4.60 7.52 1.71
C ALA A 129 -4.39 6.24 2.56
N PHE A 130 -3.14 5.83 2.78
CA PHE A 130 -2.85 4.71 3.69
C PHE A 130 -3.29 4.99 5.14
N TRP A 131 -3.10 6.20 5.66
CA TRP A 131 -3.59 6.52 7.01
C TRP A 131 -5.12 6.53 7.11
N GLU A 132 -5.82 6.92 6.05
CA GLU A 132 -7.27 6.81 5.96
C GLU A 132 -7.73 5.34 5.99
N ASP A 133 -7.09 4.48 5.20
CA ASP A 133 -7.36 3.03 5.20
C ASP A 133 -7.10 2.40 6.57
N TYR A 134 -6.02 2.80 7.24
CA TYR A 134 -5.74 2.38 8.61
C TYR A 134 -6.88 2.75 9.56
N GLY A 135 -7.41 3.97 9.44
CA GLY A 135 -8.56 4.43 10.20
C GLY A 135 -9.79 3.54 9.98
N HIS A 136 -10.11 3.22 8.73
CA HIS A 136 -11.20 2.31 8.38
C HIS A 136 -10.99 0.91 8.97
N ILE A 137 -9.76 0.37 8.90
CA ILE A 137 -9.44 -0.94 9.50
C ILE A 137 -9.62 -0.93 11.02
N GLN A 138 -9.24 0.16 11.70
CA GLN A 138 -9.50 0.28 13.15
C GLN A 138 -10.99 0.31 13.46
N GLN A 139 -11.81 0.97 12.63
CA GLN A 139 -13.26 0.98 12.78
C GLN A 139 -13.84 -0.43 12.59
N ILE A 140 -13.46 -1.13 11.53
CA ILE A 140 -13.89 -2.52 11.26
C ILE A 140 -13.50 -3.45 12.41
N LYS A 141 -12.27 -3.34 12.90
CA LYS A 141 -11.79 -4.08 14.07
C LYS A 141 -12.64 -3.82 15.32
N HIS A 142 -13.03 -2.56 15.54
CA HIS A 142 -13.91 -2.21 16.64
C HIS A 142 -15.32 -2.78 16.46
N THR A 143 -15.90 -2.69 15.26
CA THR A 143 -17.18 -3.33 14.91
C THR A 143 -17.11 -4.85 15.18
N CYS A 144 -16.04 -5.51 14.74
CA CYS A 144 -15.83 -6.94 14.97
C CYS A 144 -15.79 -7.28 16.47
N PHE A 145 -15.14 -6.45 17.28
CA PHE A 145 -15.13 -6.61 18.73
C PHE A 145 -16.53 -6.46 19.33
N LEU A 146 -17.31 -5.47 18.90
CA LEU A 146 -18.68 -5.26 19.36
C LEU A 146 -19.58 -6.45 18.99
N CYS A 147 -19.44 -7.01 17.79
CA CYS A 147 -20.18 -8.22 17.41
C CYS A 147 -19.96 -9.39 18.37
N LYS A 148 -18.78 -9.53 19.00
CA LYS A 148 -18.52 -10.61 19.96
C LYS A 148 -19.41 -10.57 21.20
N ILE A 149 -19.89 -9.38 21.58
CA ILE A 149 -20.71 -9.17 22.78
C ILE A 149 -22.21 -9.05 22.47
N LEU A 150 -22.59 -9.06 21.18
CA LEU A 150 -23.98 -9.03 20.74
C LEU A 150 -24.55 -10.44 20.59
N GLU A 151 -25.88 -10.54 20.69
CA GLU A 151 -26.61 -11.80 20.54
C GLU A 151 -27.82 -11.66 19.61
N GLY A 152 -28.32 -12.79 19.11
CA GLY A 152 -29.55 -12.87 18.32
C GLY A 152 -29.56 -11.93 17.11
N GLY A 153 -30.69 -11.22 16.90
CA GLY A 153 -30.85 -10.32 15.76
C GLY A 153 -29.92 -9.10 15.74
N GLN A 154 -29.35 -8.70 16.89
CA GLN A 154 -28.36 -7.63 16.93
C GLN A 154 -27.01 -8.10 16.39
N LEU A 155 -26.60 -9.33 16.72
CA LEU A 155 -25.41 -9.95 16.18
C LEU A 155 -25.50 -10.06 14.65
N LEU A 156 -26.63 -10.54 14.11
CA LEU A 156 -26.81 -10.67 12.66
C LEU A 156 -26.66 -9.33 11.93
N ARG A 157 -27.32 -8.27 12.42
CA ARG A 157 -27.14 -6.92 11.85
C ARG A 157 -25.71 -6.39 11.97
N GLY A 158 -25.04 -6.71 13.08
CA GLY A 158 -23.63 -6.36 13.26
C GLY A 158 -22.72 -7.07 12.25
N LEU A 159 -22.99 -8.34 11.94
CA LEU A 159 -22.26 -9.10 10.93
C LEU A 159 -22.52 -8.58 9.51
N GLU A 160 -23.77 -8.22 9.19
CA GLU A 160 -24.13 -7.56 7.93
C GLU A 160 -23.37 -6.24 7.76
N TYR A 161 -23.36 -5.41 8.80
CA TYR A 161 -22.62 -4.14 8.79
C TYR A 161 -21.11 -4.36 8.65
N LEU A 162 -20.55 -5.35 9.34
CA LEU A 162 -19.12 -5.69 9.23
C LEU A 162 -18.75 -6.09 7.79
N GLN A 163 -19.62 -6.85 7.11
CA GLN A 163 -19.43 -7.20 5.70
C GLN A 163 -19.48 -5.99 4.78
N GLU A 164 -20.41 -5.08 5.02
CA GLU A 164 -20.52 -3.83 4.24
C GLU A 164 -19.23 -3.02 4.36
N GLN A 165 -18.76 -2.77 5.59
CA GLN A 165 -17.52 -2.03 5.80
C GLN A 165 -16.30 -2.70 5.13
N MET A 166 -16.23 -4.04 5.12
CA MET A 166 -15.17 -4.76 4.44
C MET A 166 -15.20 -4.59 2.92
N ARG A 167 -16.39 -4.66 2.31
CA ARG A 167 -16.55 -4.45 0.86
C ARG A 167 -16.19 -3.02 0.47
N ASP A 168 -16.59 -2.05 1.27
CA ASP A 168 -16.25 -0.64 1.06
C ASP A 168 -14.73 -0.44 1.12
N LEU A 169 -14.07 -1.03 2.12
CA LEU A 169 -12.61 -0.96 2.23
C LEU A 169 -11.90 -1.65 1.05
N GLN A 170 -12.39 -2.80 0.58
CA GLN A 170 -11.83 -3.47 -0.60
C GLN A 170 -11.92 -2.57 -1.85
N ALA A 171 -13.06 -1.93 -2.08
CA ALA A 171 -13.25 -1.03 -3.22
C ALA A 171 -12.30 0.18 -3.16
N VAL A 172 -12.14 0.79 -1.98
CA VAL A 172 -11.21 1.90 -1.77
C VAL A 172 -9.75 1.47 -1.97
N CYS A 173 -9.38 0.28 -1.50
CA CYS A 173 -8.03 -0.27 -1.70
C CYS A 173 -7.73 -0.52 -3.18
N GLU A 174 -8.68 -1.10 -3.92
CA GLU A 174 -8.53 -1.37 -5.35
C GLU A 174 -8.36 -0.08 -6.16
N GLU A 175 -9.17 0.95 -5.88
CA GLU A 175 -9.05 2.26 -6.53
C GLU A 175 -7.70 2.92 -6.22
N SER A 176 -7.31 2.93 -4.94
CA SER A 176 -6.05 3.52 -4.50
C SER A 176 -4.83 2.82 -5.08
N LYS A 177 -4.90 1.49 -5.25
CA LYS A 177 -3.85 0.71 -5.91
C LYS A 177 -3.75 1.07 -7.39
N LYS A 178 -4.88 1.15 -8.12
CA LYS A 178 -4.87 1.57 -9.53
C LYS A 178 -4.24 2.95 -9.70
N GLN A 179 -4.55 3.89 -8.80
CA GLN A 179 -3.92 5.21 -8.82
C GLN A 179 -2.41 5.12 -8.58
N LEU A 180 -1.98 4.34 -7.58
CA LEU A 180 -0.56 4.11 -7.29
C LEU A 180 0.18 3.46 -8.47
N GLU A 181 -0.40 2.44 -9.10
CA GLU A 181 0.14 1.81 -10.30
C GLU A 181 0.20 2.81 -11.47
N GLY A 182 -0.81 3.67 -11.61
CA GLY A 182 -0.80 4.77 -12.59
C GLY A 182 0.34 5.75 -12.37
N ASP A 183 0.63 6.09 -11.12
CA ASP A 183 1.72 7.02 -10.77
C ASP A 183 3.11 6.36 -10.91
N ILE A 184 3.21 5.03 -10.78
CA ILE A 184 4.46 4.27 -10.96
C ILE A 184 4.72 3.97 -12.45
N TYR A 185 3.68 3.62 -13.22
CA TYR A 185 3.82 3.02 -14.56
C TYR A 185 3.26 3.89 -15.70
N GLY A 186 2.53 4.97 -15.44
CA GLY A 186 2.12 5.96 -16.46
C GLY A 186 3.18 7.05 -16.62
N ASP A 187 3.61 7.49 -17.82
CA ASP A 187 3.03 7.45 -19.17
C ASP A 187 3.33 6.19 -20.01
N GLN A 188 2.29 5.57 -20.57
CA GLN A 188 2.31 4.95 -21.91
C GLN A 188 1.36 5.70 -22.84
#